data_AF-A0AAJ6E753-F1
#
_entry.id   AF-A0AAJ6E753-F1
#
_cell.length_a   1.000
_cell.length_b   1.000
_cell.length_c   1.000
_cell.angle_alpha   90.00
_cell.angle_beta   90.00
_cell.angle_gamma   90.00
#
_symmetry.space_group_name_H-M   'P 1'
#
loop_
_entity.id
_entity.type
_entity.pdbx_description
1 polymer ?
#
loop_
_entity_poly.entity_id
_entity_poly.type
_entity_poly.pdbx_seq_one_letter_code
_entity_poly.pdbx_strand_id
1 'polypeptide(L)'
;MNRETPADGEAPQDQALAAWAAEEVLSRRENRLDAARRIRAWEMAATTVQLNLASLSLTVLPPGFPALLQRLDVSDNQLTYLPESLPTSLQELYARSNRLTSLPVLPPGLRRMDVADNRLTSLSGLPPGLQRLDVPDNRLTSLSGLPSGLQRLDVPANQLTSLPDTLPPRLQILHVNENQLTHLPAALPDNLWRLDVSRNRLTHLPDSLPASLRTLHAGWNRLTSLPETLLTQLRHASIVSLAWKRILSERVRTNLATALHAEGYEGPRVSFSMGGRNGARAGTASG
;
A
#
# COMPACT_ATOMS: atom_id res chain seq x y z
N MET A 1 -18.02 -49.22 42.12
CA MET A 1 -17.40 -47.90 42.34
C MET A 1 -16.95 -47.42 40.97
N ASN A 2 -17.87 -46.82 40.22
CA ASN A 2 -17.61 -46.33 38.87
C ASN A 2 -16.78 -45.05 38.99
N ARG A 3 -15.52 -45.11 38.57
CA ARG A 3 -14.75 -43.91 38.24
C ARG A 3 -14.84 -43.75 36.73
N GLU A 4 -15.67 -42.80 36.32
CA GLU A 4 -15.66 -42.27 34.97
C GLU A 4 -14.25 -41.77 34.66
N THR A 5 -13.64 -42.35 33.64
CA THR A 5 -12.47 -41.82 32.96
C THR A 5 -12.87 -40.53 32.24
N PRO A 6 -12.16 -39.40 32.41
CA PRO A 6 -12.43 -38.21 31.60
C PRO A 6 -12.07 -38.54 30.14
N ALA A 7 -13.02 -38.27 29.24
CA ALA A 7 -12.81 -38.36 27.81
C ALA A 7 -11.85 -37.25 27.32
N ASP A 8 -10.98 -37.66 26.41
CA ASP A 8 -10.31 -36.88 25.35
C ASP A 8 -9.32 -35.76 25.74
N GLY A 9 -8.04 -36.08 25.54
CA GLY A 9 -6.95 -35.10 25.49
C GLY A 9 -6.99 -34.31 24.17
N GLU A 10 -7.77 -33.24 24.13
CA GLU A 10 -7.61 -32.20 23.11
C GLU A 10 -6.20 -31.60 23.16
N ALA A 11 -5.60 -31.31 22.01
CA ALA A 11 -4.29 -30.69 21.95
C ALA A 11 -4.32 -29.33 22.68
N PRO A 12 -3.24 -28.91 23.38
CA PRO A 12 -3.22 -27.66 24.15
C PRO A 12 -3.65 -26.41 23.36
N GLN A 13 -3.43 -26.42 22.04
CA GLN A 13 -3.83 -25.34 21.13
C GLN A 13 -5.34 -25.27 20.91
N ASP A 14 -6.04 -26.41 20.86
CA ASP A 14 -7.50 -26.48 20.70
C ASP A 14 -8.22 -25.95 21.95
N GLN A 15 -7.71 -26.28 23.13
CA GLN A 15 -8.23 -25.77 24.40
C GLN A 15 -8.04 -24.25 24.51
N ALA A 16 -6.88 -23.74 24.12
CA ALA A 16 -6.62 -22.30 24.11
C ALA A 16 -7.54 -21.55 23.14
N LEU A 17 -7.81 -22.11 21.96
CA LEU A 17 -8.73 -21.54 20.99
C LEU A 17 -10.18 -21.57 21.51
N ALA A 18 -10.61 -22.67 22.14
CA ALA A 18 -11.93 -22.80 22.73
C ALA A 18 -12.14 -21.80 23.89
N ALA A 19 -11.13 -21.65 24.76
CA ALA A 19 -11.14 -20.67 25.84
C ALA A 19 -11.26 -19.23 25.29
N TRP A 20 -10.42 -18.87 24.31
CA TRP A 20 -10.49 -17.56 23.65
C TRP A 20 -11.85 -17.25 23.02
N ALA A 21 -12.50 -18.27 22.43
CA ALA A 21 -13.81 -18.13 21.81
C ALA A 21 -14.97 -18.00 22.82
N ALA A 22 -14.76 -18.49 24.04
CA ALA A 22 -15.73 -18.46 25.14
C ALA A 22 -15.56 -17.25 26.08
N GLU A 23 -14.45 -16.50 25.96
CA GLU A 23 -14.23 -15.26 26.72
C GLU A 23 -15.37 -14.25 26.50
N GLU A 24 -15.73 -13.55 27.57
CA GLU A 24 -16.77 -12.52 27.51
C GLU A 24 -16.31 -11.35 26.63
N VAL A 25 -16.99 -11.16 25.51
CA VAL A 25 -16.67 -10.12 24.53
C VAL A 25 -17.27 -8.77 24.92
N LEU A 26 -16.50 -7.70 24.72
CA LEU A 26 -16.96 -6.34 24.99
C LEU A 26 -18.06 -5.88 24.03
N SER A 27 -18.17 -6.51 22.86
CA SER A 27 -19.12 -6.17 21.81
C SER A 27 -19.99 -7.36 21.44
N ARG A 28 -21.31 -7.20 21.48
CA ARG A 28 -22.27 -8.22 20.99
C ARG A 28 -22.11 -8.57 19.50
N ARG A 29 -21.37 -7.77 18.74
CA ARG A 29 -21.09 -8.00 17.32
C ARG A 29 -19.82 -8.84 17.10
N GLU A 30 -18.97 -8.97 18.11
CA GLU A 30 -17.73 -9.73 18.01
C GLU A 30 -18.04 -11.23 17.93
N ASN A 31 -17.56 -11.88 16.87
CA ASN A 31 -17.91 -13.26 16.56
C ASN A 31 -16.69 -14.19 16.62
N ARG A 32 -16.17 -14.40 17.84
CA ARG A 32 -15.04 -15.31 18.09
C ARG A 32 -15.39 -16.77 17.85
N LEU A 33 -16.65 -17.16 18.08
CA LEU A 33 -17.13 -18.52 17.77
C LEU A 33 -16.99 -18.84 16.28
N ASP A 34 -17.34 -17.92 15.40
CA ASP A 34 -17.15 -18.11 13.96
C ASP A 34 -15.67 -18.14 13.57
N ALA A 35 -14.84 -17.28 14.18
CA ALA A 35 -13.39 -17.33 13.98
C ALA A 35 -12.80 -18.70 14.35
N ALA A 36 -13.17 -19.25 15.51
CA ALA A 36 -12.72 -20.56 15.96
C ALA A 36 -13.21 -21.68 15.02
N ARG A 37 -14.46 -21.61 14.53
CA ARG A 37 -14.97 -22.55 13.52
C ARG A 37 -14.16 -22.49 12.23
N ARG A 38 -13.80 -21.29 11.75
CA ARG A 38 -12.98 -21.13 10.53
C ARG A 38 -11.57 -21.67 10.70
N ILE A 39 -10.96 -21.52 11.88
CA ILE A 39 -9.64 -22.08 12.19
C ILE A 39 -9.69 -23.61 12.20
N ARG A 40 -10.66 -24.21 12.89
CA ARG A 40 -10.83 -25.68 12.90
C ARG A 40 -11.12 -26.23 11.50
N ALA A 41 -11.95 -25.53 10.72
CA ALA A 41 -12.22 -25.90 9.34
C ALA A 41 -10.95 -25.85 8.47
N TRP A 42 -10.07 -24.88 8.71
CA TRP A 42 -8.76 -24.80 8.05
C TRP A 42 -7.88 -26.00 8.40
N GLU A 43 -7.81 -26.38 9.68
CA GLU A 43 -6.98 -27.50 10.14
C GLU A 43 -7.46 -28.85 9.59
N MET A 44 -8.77 -29.01 9.43
CA MET A 44 -9.36 -30.20 8.79
C MET A 44 -9.17 -30.21 7.27
N ALA A 45 -9.03 -29.03 6.66
CA ALA A 45 -8.81 -28.88 5.24
C ALA A 45 -7.32 -29.05 4.89
N ALA A 46 -6.91 -30.29 4.62
CA ALA A 46 -5.51 -30.66 4.35
C ALA A 46 -4.84 -29.95 3.14
N THR A 47 -5.57 -29.13 2.38
CA THR A 47 -5.10 -28.50 1.14
C THR A 47 -5.11 -26.97 1.16
N THR A 48 -5.67 -26.32 2.19
CA THR A 48 -5.72 -24.85 2.23
C THR A 48 -4.47 -24.26 2.86
N VAL A 49 -4.00 -23.16 2.29
CA VAL A 49 -2.90 -22.34 2.83
C VAL A 49 -3.38 -20.98 3.33
N GLN A 50 -4.68 -20.71 3.21
CA GLN A 50 -5.30 -19.40 3.48
C GLN A 50 -6.38 -19.52 4.56
N LEU A 51 -6.27 -18.68 5.59
CA LEU A 51 -7.26 -18.52 6.65
C LEU A 51 -7.87 -17.12 6.56
N ASN A 52 -9.20 -17.06 6.50
CA ASN A 52 -9.96 -15.82 6.44
C ASN A 52 -10.77 -15.61 7.73
N LEU A 53 -10.36 -14.64 8.54
CA LEU A 53 -11.04 -14.16 9.75
C LEU A 53 -11.59 -12.74 9.57
N ALA A 54 -11.79 -12.29 8.33
CA ALA A 54 -12.30 -10.96 8.02
C ALA A 54 -13.78 -10.81 8.41
N SER A 55 -14.19 -9.56 8.68
CA SER A 55 -15.57 -9.16 8.96
C SER A 55 -16.22 -9.86 10.17
N LEU A 56 -15.44 -10.12 11.22
CA LEU A 56 -15.90 -10.80 12.44
C LEU A 56 -16.01 -9.86 13.64
N SER A 57 -15.79 -8.55 13.44
CA SER A 57 -15.76 -7.53 14.49
C SER A 57 -14.82 -7.87 15.66
N LEU A 58 -13.76 -8.65 15.40
CA LEU A 58 -12.78 -9.09 16.40
C LEU A 58 -12.05 -7.88 16.98
N THR A 59 -11.93 -7.83 18.32
CA THR A 59 -11.08 -6.82 18.98
C THR A 59 -9.69 -7.36 19.27
N VAL A 60 -9.54 -8.68 19.32
CA VAL A 60 -8.28 -9.40 19.56
C VAL A 60 -8.28 -10.69 18.74
N LEU A 61 -7.11 -11.13 18.30
CA LEU A 61 -6.90 -12.41 17.61
C LEU A 61 -6.61 -13.54 18.61
N PRO A 62 -6.87 -14.81 18.25
CA PRO A 62 -6.52 -15.94 19.11
C PRO A 62 -5.01 -16.03 19.35
N PRO A 63 -4.58 -16.69 20.44
CA PRO A 63 -3.17 -16.74 20.85
C PRO A 63 -2.26 -17.54 19.89
N GLY A 64 -2.84 -18.31 18.96
CA GLY A 64 -2.08 -19.14 18.04
C GLY A 64 -2.79 -19.29 16.69
N PHE A 65 -1.98 -19.55 15.67
CA PHE A 65 -2.42 -19.83 14.31
C PHE A 65 -1.81 -21.14 13.83
N PRO A 66 -2.40 -21.80 12.82
CA PRO A 66 -1.84 -23.02 12.27
C PRO A 66 -0.42 -22.80 11.70
N ALA A 67 0.51 -23.71 12.01
CA ALA A 67 1.93 -23.55 11.72
C ALA A 67 2.28 -23.48 10.21
N LEU A 68 1.44 -24.05 9.35
CA LEU A 68 1.64 -24.07 7.89
C LEU A 68 0.87 -22.96 7.16
N LEU A 69 0.27 -22.03 7.90
CA LEU A 69 -0.52 -20.94 7.33
C LEU A 69 0.34 -19.98 6.51
N GLN A 70 0.04 -19.85 5.21
CA GLN A 70 0.79 -18.95 4.31
C GLN A 70 0.07 -17.62 4.05
N ARG A 71 -1.25 -17.57 4.18
CA ARG A 71 -2.05 -16.36 3.96
C ARG A 71 -3.06 -16.15 5.06
N LEU A 72 -3.01 -15.00 5.72
CA LEU A 72 -3.93 -14.62 6.79
C LEU A 72 -4.67 -13.34 6.38
N ASP A 73 -6.00 -13.41 6.39
CA ASP A 73 -6.86 -12.24 6.23
C ASP A 73 -7.63 -11.99 7.53
N VAL A 74 -7.39 -10.84 8.16
CA VAL A 74 -8.06 -10.35 9.37
C VAL A 74 -8.69 -8.98 9.12
N SER A 75 -9.00 -8.66 7.87
CA SER A 75 -9.54 -7.36 7.45
C SER A 75 -10.95 -7.10 8.01
N ASP A 76 -11.35 -5.83 8.08
CA ASP A 76 -12.69 -5.41 8.51
C ASP A 76 -13.05 -5.93 9.92
N ASN A 77 -12.11 -5.76 10.85
CA ASN A 77 -12.28 -6.06 12.27
C ASN A 77 -12.09 -4.79 13.10
N GLN A 78 -11.91 -4.92 14.41
CA GLN A 78 -11.70 -3.80 15.33
C GLN A 78 -10.36 -3.94 16.08
N LEU A 79 -9.39 -4.62 15.46
CA LEU A 79 -8.10 -4.94 16.06
C LEU A 79 -7.32 -3.66 16.34
N THR A 80 -6.84 -3.51 17.58
CA THR A 80 -5.94 -2.42 17.96
C THR A 80 -4.45 -2.81 17.85
N TYR A 81 -4.17 -4.11 17.86
CA TYR A 81 -2.84 -4.67 17.65
C TYR A 81 -2.95 -6.02 16.92
N LEU A 82 -1.86 -6.44 16.30
CA LEU A 82 -1.64 -7.81 15.86
C LEU A 82 -0.78 -8.54 16.91
N PRO A 83 -0.93 -9.86 17.08
CA PRO A 83 -0.12 -10.62 18.04
C PRO A 83 1.36 -10.59 17.65
N GLU A 84 2.24 -10.65 18.65
CA GLU A 84 3.71 -10.63 18.47
C GLU A 84 4.24 -11.85 17.70
N SER A 85 3.51 -12.96 17.74
CA SER A 85 3.91 -14.24 17.15
C SER A 85 2.93 -14.70 16.08
N LEU A 86 3.10 -14.17 14.87
CA LEU A 86 2.48 -14.70 13.65
C LEU A 86 3.25 -15.93 13.12
N PRO A 87 2.62 -16.85 12.37
CA PRO A 87 3.29 -18.03 11.83
C PRO A 87 4.50 -17.68 10.98
N THR A 88 5.63 -18.37 11.18
CA THR A 88 6.87 -18.14 10.41
C THR A 88 6.74 -18.50 8.93
N SER A 89 5.78 -19.36 8.58
CA SER A 89 5.41 -19.74 7.22
C SER A 89 4.57 -18.70 6.48
N LEU A 90 4.10 -17.65 7.17
CA LEU A 90 3.22 -16.64 6.62
C LEU A 90 3.92 -15.82 5.53
N GLN A 91 3.29 -15.74 4.36
CA GLN A 91 3.78 -15.04 3.18
C GLN A 91 2.93 -13.82 2.82
N GLU A 92 1.64 -13.86 3.15
CA GLU A 92 0.69 -12.76 2.89
C GLU A 92 -0.15 -12.45 4.12
N LEU A 93 -0.23 -11.17 4.48
CA LEU A 93 -1.02 -10.65 5.59
C LEU A 93 -1.93 -9.52 5.10
N TYR A 94 -3.24 -9.68 5.29
CA TYR A 94 -4.24 -8.67 5.03
C TYR A 94 -4.90 -8.29 6.36
N ALA A 95 -4.75 -7.03 6.78
CA ALA A 95 -5.31 -6.49 8.03
C ALA A 95 -5.94 -5.12 7.80
N ARG A 96 -6.56 -4.95 6.62
CA ARG A 96 -7.22 -3.72 6.19
C ARG A 96 -8.41 -3.37 7.11
N SER A 97 -8.76 -2.09 7.22
CA SER A 97 -9.96 -1.62 7.94
C SER A 97 -9.96 -2.08 9.41
N ASN A 98 -8.91 -1.74 10.14
CA ASN A 98 -8.77 -2.04 11.57
C ASN A 98 -8.46 -0.75 12.35
N ARG A 99 -7.96 -0.87 13.58
CA ARG A 99 -7.56 0.28 14.42
C ARG A 99 -6.09 0.17 14.85
N LEU A 100 -5.26 -0.50 14.05
CA LEU A 100 -3.85 -0.73 14.36
C LEU A 100 -3.10 0.60 14.46
N THR A 101 -2.36 0.79 15.54
CA THR A 101 -1.50 1.97 15.75
C THR A 101 -0.02 1.68 15.51
N SER A 102 0.37 0.40 15.56
CA SER A 102 1.73 -0.09 15.31
C SER A 102 1.68 -1.49 14.73
N LEU A 103 2.81 -1.95 14.20
CA LEU A 103 3.01 -3.33 13.73
C LEU A 103 3.90 -4.08 14.71
N PRO A 104 3.63 -5.38 14.98
CA PRO A 104 4.54 -6.24 15.75
C PRO A 104 5.77 -6.62 14.92
N VAL A 105 6.64 -7.44 15.48
CA VAL A 105 7.68 -8.11 14.67
C VAL A 105 7.02 -9.03 13.65
N LEU A 106 7.26 -8.78 12.37
CA LEU A 106 6.64 -9.54 11.29
C LEU A 106 7.47 -10.78 10.93
N PRO A 107 6.81 -11.87 10.45
CA PRO A 107 7.51 -13.06 10.00
C PRO A 107 8.54 -12.77 8.89
N PRO A 108 9.75 -13.36 8.94
CA PRO A 108 10.80 -13.07 7.97
C PRO A 108 10.45 -13.51 6.54
N GLY A 109 9.53 -14.47 6.38
CA GLY A 109 9.04 -14.97 5.10
C GLY A 109 7.94 -14.12 4.45
N LEU A 110 7.47 -13.06 5.11
CA LEU A 110 6.36 -12.24 4.62
C LEU A 110 6.77 -11.49 3.33
N ARG A 111 5.98 -11.67 2.27
CA ARG A 111 6.22 -11.08 0.94
C ARG A 111 5.22 -9.98 0.60
N ARG A 112 3.99 -10.08 1.11
CA ARG A 112 2.92 -9.12 0.83
C ARG A 112 2.20 -8.73 2.12
N MET A 113 1.97 -7.44 2.29
CA MET A 113 1.24 -6.92 3.44
C MET A 113 0.30 -5.80 3.01
N ASP A 114 -0.96 -5.91 3.39
CA ASP A 114 -1.98 -4.86 3.28
C ASP A 114 -2.46 -4.48 4.69
N VAL A 115 -2.19 -3.25 5.09
CA VAL A 115 -2.63 -2.65 6.36
C VAL A 115 -3.33 -1.32 6.11
N ALA A 116 -4.01 -1.23 4.96
CA ALA A 116 -4.86 -0.11 4.58
C ALA A 116 -5.89 0.25 5.66
N ASP A 117 -6.30 1.53 5.71
CA ASP A 117 -7.38 2.00 6.59
C ASP A 117 -7.16 1.59 8.06
N ASN A 118 -6.10 2.13 8.64
CA ASN A 118 -5.68 1.90 10.02
C ASN A 118 -5.25 3.24 10.64
N ARG A 119 -4.54 3.20 11.77
CA ARG A 119 -4.09 4.40 12.50
C ARG A 119 -2.57 4.40 12.68
N LEU A 120 -1.84 3.73 11.80
CA LEU A 120 -0.38 3.62 11.88
C LEU A 120 0.24 5.01 11.73
N THR A 121 1.15 5.35 12.64
CA THR A 121 1.93 6.60 12.60
C THR A 121 3.35 6.40 12.10
N SER A 122 3.83 5.16 12.11
CA SER A 122 5.15 4.77 11.61
C SER A 122 5.13 3.34 11.07
N LEU A 123 6.16 2.99 10.30
CA LEU A 123 6.43 1.63 9.85
C LEU A 123 7.75 1.17 10.47
N SER A 124 7.70 0.10 11.26
CA SER A 124 8.85 -0.51 11.92
C SER A 124 8.77 -2.03 11.83
N GLY A 125 9.92 -2.71 11.86
CA GLY A 125 9.96 -4.18 11.87
C GLY A 125 9.57 -4.83 10.53
N LEU A 126 9.68 -4.11 9.41
CA LEU A 126 9.40 -4.68 8.08
C LEU A 126 10.45 -5.75 7.73
N PRO A 127 10.04 -6.95 7.28
CA PRO A 127 10.97 -8.03 6.99
C PRO A 127 11.73 -7.76 5.69
N PRO A 128 13.01 -8.17 5.58
CA PRO A 128 13.84 -7.90 4.42
C PRO A 128 13.33 -8.53 3.12
N GLY A 129 12.52 -9.61 3.23
CA GLY A 129 11.90 -10.31 2.11
C GLY A 129 10.63 -9.68 1.56
N LEU A 130 10.12 -8.59 2.16
CA LEU A 130 8.87 -7.97 1.75
C LEU A 130 8.97 -7.37 0.34
N GLN A 131 8.02 -7.70 -0.53
CA GLN A 131 8.00 -7.31 -1.94
C GLN A 131 6.89 -6.30 -2.25
N ARG A 132 5.75 -6.40 -1.56
CA ARG A 132 4.61 -5.49 -1.72
C ARG A 132 4.12 -5.01 -0.36
N LEU A 133 3.96 -3.71 -0.23
CA LEU A 133 3.43 -3.06 0.95
C LEU A 133 2.34 -2.05 0.57
N ASP A 134 1.12 -2.32 1.03
CA ASP A 134 -0.03 -1.44 0.86
C ASP A 134 -0.40 -0.87 2.25
N VAL A 135 -0.23 0.43 2.44
CA VAL A 135 -0.52 1.19 3.68
C VAL A 135 -1.39 2.46 3.44
N PRO A 136 -2.37 2.45 2.52
CA PRO A 136 -3.20 3.62 2.27
C PRO A 136 -4.03 3.99 3.50
N ASP A 137 -4.51 5.23 3.56
CA ASP A 137 -5.47 5.68 4.59
C ASP A 137 -4.97 5.43 6.02
N ASN A 138 -3.75 5.89 6.31
CA ASN A 138 -3.12 5.82 7.62
C ASN A 138 -2.71 7.22 8.10
N ARG A 139 -1.87 7.31 9.14
CA ARG A 139 -1.42 8.57 9.73
C ARG A 139 0.11 8.70 9.69
N LEU A 140 0.74 8.08 8.68
CA LEU A 140 2.20 8.09 8.53
C LEU A 140 2.67 9.52 8.22
N THR A 141 3.64 10.00 8.99
CA THR A 141 4.28 11.31 8.78
C THR A 141 5.64 11.21 8.10
N SER A 142 6.27 10.03 8.17
CA SER A 142 7.53 9.70 7.50
C SER A 142 7.57 8.23 7.08
N LEU A 143 8.51 7.89 6.20
CA LEU A 143 8.84 6.53 5.82
C LEU A 143 10.31 6.25 6.16
N SER A 144 10.57 5.15 6.86
CA SER A 144 11.90 4.70 7.24
C SER A 144 11.98 3.18 7.24
N GLY A 145 13.19 2.62 7.11
CA GLY A 145 13.39 1.16 7.22
C GLY A 145 12.71 0.35 6.12
N LEU A 146 12.51 0.93 4.92
CA LEU A 146 11.95 0.20 3.79
C LEU A 146 12.94 -0.89 3.32
N PRO A 147 12.48 -2.14 3.13
CA PRO A 147 13.36 -3.23 2.75
C PRO A 147 13.88 -3.05 1.32
N SER A 148 15.15 -3.37 1.07
CA SER A 148 15.80 -3.21 -0.24
C SER A 148 15.18 -4.07 -1.34
N GLY A 149 14.49 -5.16 -0.95
CA GLY A 149 13.77 -6.07 -1.83
C GLY A 149 12.39 -5.58 -2.30
N LEU A 150 11.91 -4.44 -1.77
CA LEU A 150 10.55 -3.95 -2.04
C LEU A 150 10.38 -3.56 -3.52
N GLN A 151 9.30 -4.04 -4.13
CA GLN A 151 8.97 -3.83 -5.55
C GLN A 151 7.76 -2.92 -5.74
N ARG A 152 6.81 -2.95 -4.80
CA ARG A 152 5.62 -2.09 -4.80
C ARG A 152 5.39 -1.47 -3.44
N LEU A 153 5.18 -0.16 -3.43
CA LEU A 153 4.83 0.61 -2.25
C LEU A 153 3.65 1.52 -2.56
N ASP A 154 2.53 1.26 -1.90
CA ASP A 154 1.32 2.08 -1.98
C ASP A 154 1.08 2.74 -0.61
N VAL A 155 1.31 4.05 -0.52
CA VAL A 155 1.14 4.87 0.70
C VAL A 155 0.18 6.06 0.52
N PRO A 156 -0.89 5.99 -0.30
CA PRO A 156 -1.74 7.17 -0.51
C PRO A 156 -2.54 7.54 0.74
N ALA A 157 -3.07 8.76 0.75
CA ALA A 157 -3.91 9.26 1.85
C ALA A 157 -3.24 9.13 3.23
N ASN A 158 -2.01 9.63 3.33
CA ASN A 158 -1.24 9.72 4.56
C ASN A 158 -0.83 11.19 4.82
N GLN A 159 0.06 11.42 5.78
CA GLN A 159 0.51 12.75 6.19
C GLN A 159 1.99 13.00 5.87
N LEU A 160 2.54 12.30 4.86
CA LEU A 160 3.95 12.38 4.50
C LEU A 160 4.31 13.77 3.98
N THR A 161 5.34 14.39 4.55
CA THR A 161 5.86 15.70 4.08
C THR A 161 7.07 15.57 3.17
N SER A 162 7.77 14.44 3.26
CA SER A 162 8.91 14.05 2.42
C SER A 162 8.97 12.53 2.29
N LEU A 163 9.73 12.06 1.30
CA LEU A 163 10.16 10.68 1.17
C LEU A 163 11.61 10.56 1.67
N PRO A 164 12.08 9.35 2.04
CA PRO A 164 13.50 9.15 2.34
C PRO A 164 14.36 9.43 1.11
N ASP A 165 15.57 9.94 1.33
CA ASP A 165 16.53 10.28 0.26
C ASP A 165 16.86 9.09 -0.64
N THR A 166 16.85 7.89 -0.06
CA THR A 166 17.08 6.62 -0.78
C THR A 166 15.86 5.73 -0.68
N LEU A 167 15.24 5.48 -1.83
CA LEU A 167 14.17 4.49 -1.98
C LEU A 167 14.74 3.10 -2.31
N PRO A 168 14.00 2.00 -2.07
CA PRO A 168 14.45 0.66 -2.41
C PRO A 168 14.86 0.53 -3.89
N PRO A 169 16.04 -0.02 -4.22
CA PRO A 169 16.56 -0.04 -5.59
C PRO A 169 15.76 -0.96 -6.54
N ARG A 170 15.00 -1.90 -5.98
CA ARG A 170 14.11 -2.81 -6.74
C ARG A 170 12.70 -2.28 -6.92
N LEU A 171 12.40 -1.06 -6.46
CA LEU A 171 11.07 -0.49 -6.52
C LEU A 171 10.66 -0.24 -7.97
N GLN A 172 9.48 -0.73 -8.33
CA GLN A 172 8.90 -0.70 -9.66
C GLN A 172 7.63 0.16 -9.71
N ILE A 173 6.87 0.18 -8.61
CA ILE A 173 5.64 0.94 -8.46
C ILE A 173 5.70 1.72 -7.15
N LEU A 174 5.47 3.03 -7.23
CA LEU A 174 5.37 3.92 -6.07
C LEU A 174 4.10 4.78 -6.18
N HIS A 175 3.16 4.58 -5.28
CA HIS A 175 1.99 5.45 -5.13
C HIS A 175 2.07 6.20 -3.81
N VAL A 176 2.25 7.51 -3.88
CA VAL A 176 2.35 8.43 -2.73
C VAL A 176 1.35 9.58 -2.88
N ASN A 177 0.30 9.40 -3.68
CA ASN A 177 -0.72 10.41 -3.90
C ASN A 177 -1.49 10.75 -2.63
N GLU A 178 -2.11 11.93 -2.58
CA GLU A 178 -2.87 12.38 -1.39
C GLU A 178 -2.03 12.42 -0.12
N ASN A 179 -0.84 13.01 -0.24
CA ASN A 179 0.05 13.30 0.88
C ASN A 179 0.35 14.81 0.92
N GLN A 180 1.36 15.21 1.69
CA GLN A 180 1.78 16.60 1.86
C GLN A 180 3.19 16.84 1.32
N LEU A 181 3.66 16.00 0.38
CA LEU A 181 5.01 16.05 -0.16
C LEU A 181 5.28 17.40 -0.82
N THR A 182 6.40 18.01 -0.45
CA THR A 182 6.85 19.31 -1.01
C THR A 182 7.91 19.14 -2.11
N HIS A 183 8.63 18.02 -2.06
CA HIS A 183 9.64 17.61 -3.01
C HIS A 183 9.70 16.08 -3.08
N LEU A 184 10.31 15.57 -4.16
CA LEU A 184 10.70 14.17 -4.29
C LEU A 184 12.22 14.06 -4.06
N PRO A 185 12.75 12.87 -3.74
CA PRO A 185 14.19 12.63 -3.69
C PRO A 185 14.84 12.97 -5.04
N ALA A 186 16.09 13.42 -5.00
CA ALA A 186 16.83 13.82 -6.20
C ALA A 186 17.02 12.65 -7.19
N ALA A 187 17.11 11.42 -6.68
CA ALA A 187 17.20 10.21 -7.48
C ALA A 187 16.04 9.27 -7.14
N LEU A 188 15.31 8.85 -8.18
CA LEU A 188 14.31 7.79 -8.08
C LEU A 188 14.91 6.47 -8.55
N PRO A 189 14.42 5.31 -8.07
CA PRO A 189 14.96 4.00 -8.48
C PRO A 189 14.89 3.77 -10.00
N ASP A 190 15.98 3.26 -10.57
CA ASP A 190 16.10 3.05 -12.03
C ASP A 190 15.04 2.09 -12.60
N ASN A 191 14.49 1.20 -11.77
CA ASN A 191 13.47 0.22 -12.16
C ASN A 191 12.03 0.75 -12.06
N LEU A 192 11.85 1.99 -11.59
CA LEU A 192 10.54 2.57 -11.32
C LEU A 192 9.80 2.88 -12.63
N TRP A 193 8.83 2.03 -12.98
CA TRP A 193 8.05 2.22 -14.20
C TRP A 193 6.71 2.91 -13.97
N ARG A 194 6.21 2.96 -12.72
CA ARG A 194 4.97 3.67 -12.36
C ARG A 194 5.13 4.51 -11.10
N LEU A 195 4.80 5.80 -11.22
CA LEU A 195 4.84 6.77 -10.15
C LEU A 195 3.52 7.55 -10.09
N ASP A 196 2.89 7.56 -8.92
CA ASP A 196 1.76 8.46 -8.63
C ASP A 196 2.10 9.36 -7.45
N VAL A 197 2.27 10.65 -7.74
CA VAL A 197 2.55 11.72 -6.78
C VAL A 197 1.42 12.76 -6.82
N SER A 198 0.28 12.42 -7.38
CA SER A 198 -0.83 13.35 -7.51
C SER A 198 -1.38 13.80 -6.16
N ARG A 199 -2.05 14.96 -6.11
CA ARG A 199 -2.62 15.51 -4.87
C ARG A 199 -1.58 15.67 -3.75
N ASN A 200 -0.44 16.27 -4.09
CA ASN A 200 0.63 16.64 -3.15
C ASN A 200 0.87 18.17 -3.21
N ARG A 201 1.99 18.65 -2.66
CA ARG A 201 2.39 20.06 -2.66
C ARG A 201 3.68 20.30 -3.44
N LEU A 202 4.02 19.42 -4.39
CA LEU A 202 5.27 19.49 -5.15
C LEU A 202 5.33 20.78 -5.97
N THR A 203 6.44 21.51 -5.88
CA THR A 203 6.68 22.73 -6.67
C THR A 203 7.44 22.46 -7.97
N HIS A 204 8.19 21.36 -8.01
CA HIS A 204 8.97 20.91 -9.16
C HIS A 204 9.01 19.37 -9.15
N LEU A 205 9.30 18.77 -10.29
CA LEU A 205 9.70 17.36 -10.38
C LEU A 205 11.24 17.28 -10.41
N PRO A 206 11.85 16.13 -10.07
CA PRO A 206 13.29 15.92 -10.24
C PRO A 206 13.74 16.16 -11.68
N ASP A 207 14.95 16.71 -11.85
CA ASP A 207 15.53 17.01 -13.17
C ASP A 207 15.76 15.75 -14.02
N SER A 208 15.96 14.61 -13.35
CA SER A 208 16.13 13.30 -13.98
C SER A 208 15.05 12.35 -13.48
N LEU A 209 14.22 11.87 -14.41
CA LEU A 209 13.27 10.80 -14.16
C LEU A 209 13.87 9.47 -14.65
N PRO A 210 13.52 8.33 -14.03
CA PRO A 210 14.00 7.03 -14.48
C PRO A 210 13.61 6.77 -15.93
N ALA A 211 14.54 6.31 -16.76
CA ALA A 211 14.27 5.98 -18.16
C ALA A 211 13.29 4.80 -18.33
N SER A 212 13.05 4.03 -17.26
CA SER A 212 12.05 2.96 -17.20
C SER A 212 10.63 3.47 -16.95
N LEU A 213 10.45 4.74 -16.59
CA LEU A 213 9.16 5.32 -16.22
C LEU A 213 8.19 5.31 -17.41
N ARG A 214 7.06 4.63 -17.25
CA ARG A 214 5.98 4.51 -18.25
C ARG A 214 4.72 5.24 -17.82
N THR A 215 4.53 5.47 -16.53
CA THR A 215 3.33 6.14 -16.02
C THR A 215 3.72 7.10 -14.91
N LEU A 216 3.40 8.38 -15.13
CA LEU A 216 3.59 9.44 -14.17
C LEU A 216 2.26 10.18 -13.95
N HIS A 217 1.73 10.11 -12.74
CA HIS A 217 0.62 10.95 -12.31
C HIS A 217 1.15 12.02 -11.35
N ALA A 218 1.16 13.28 -11.79
CA ALA A 218 1.61 14.42 -11.00
C ALA A 218 0.58 15.55 -10.93
N GLY A 219 -0.68 15.27 -11.31
CA GLY A 219 -1.79 16.22 -11.19
C GLY A 219 -2.04 16.69 -9.76
N TRP A 220 -2.72 17.82 -9.60
CA TRP A 220 -3.05 18.37 -8.28
C TRP A 220 -1.84 18.63 -7.37
N ASN A 221 -0.74 19.13 -7.96
CA ASN A 221 0.44 19.62 -7.24
C ASN A 221 0.54 21.15 -7.30
N ARG A 222 1.71 21.74 -6.99
CA ARG A 222 2.00 23.18 -7.12
C ARG A 222 3.13 23.45 -8.14
N LEU A 223 3.22 22.60 -9.17
CA LEU A 223 4.28 22.63 -10.18
C LEU A 223 4.33 23.96 -10.93
N THR A 224 5.47 24.65 -10.87
CA THR A 224 5.69 25.93 -11.59
C THR A 224 6.38 25.72 -12.94
N SER A 225 7.17 24.64 -13.06
CA SER A 225 7.89 24.21 -14.24
C SER A 225 7.83 22.68 -14.40
N LEU A 226 8.30 22.20 -15.55
CA LEU A 226 8.51 20.78 -15.84
C LEU A 226 9.97 20.60 -16.25
N PRO A 227 10.61 19.47 -15.94
CA PRO A 227 11.98 19.22 -16.35
C PRO A 227 12.04 19.11 -17.88
N GLU A 228 13.07 19.70 -18.51
CA GLU A 228 13.23 19.71 -19.98
C GLU A 228 13.31 18.28 -20.56
N THR A 229 13.90 17.39 -19.77
CA THR A 229 14.07 15.97 -20.03
C THR A 229 12.77 15.18 -20.05
N LEU A 230 11.66 15.73 -19.52
CA LEU A 230 10.37 15.03 -19.44
C LEU A 230 9.89 14.54 -20.82
N LEU A 231 10.09 15.35 -21.86
CA LEU A 231 9.60 15.06 -23.21
C LEU A 231 10.59 14.23 -24.04
N THR A 232 11.86 14.18 -23.65
CA THR A 232 12.94 13.55 -24.43
C THR A 232 13.44 12.24 -23.83
N GLN A 233 13.35 12.06 -22.51
CA GLN A 233 13.80 10.83 -21.83
C GLN A 233 12.72 9.75 -21.81
N LEU A 234 11.45 10.13 -21.77
CA LEU A 234 10.35 9.18 -21.69
C LEU A 234 9.98 8.67 -23.09
N ARG A 235 9.77 7.36 -23.20
CA ARG A 235 9.40 6.71 -24.46
C ARG A 235 7.98 7.12 -24.89
N HIS A 236 7.67 7.04 -26.19
CA HIS A 236 6.36 7.37 -26.77
C HIS A 236 5.15 6.77 -26.03
N ALA A 237 5.26 5.51 -25.58
CA ALA A 237 4.19 4.79 -24.90
C ALA A 237 3.95 5.26 -23.45
N SER A 238 4.76 6.19 -22.93
CA SER A 238 4.64 6.64 -21.55
C SER A 238 3.48 7.62 -21.39
N ILE A 239 2.76 7.52 -20.28
CA ILE A 239 1.61 8.35 -19.95
C ILE A 239 1.98 9.29 -18.82
N VAL A 240 1.89 10.60 -19.08
CA VAL A 240 2.09 11.65 -18.09
C VAL A 240 0.77 12.39 -17.88
N SER A 241 0.30 12.44 -16.63
CA SER A 241 -0.91 13.17 -16.23
C SER A 241 -0.56 14.30 -15.27
N LEU A 242 -0.81 15.53 -15.71
CA LEU A 242 -0.53 16.76 -14.98
C LEU A 242 -1.81 17.49 -14.55
N ALA A 243 -2.98 16.87 -14.70
CA ALA A 243 -4.27 17.56 -14.68
C ALA A 243 -4.64 18.16 -13.30
N TRP A 244 -4.58 19.49 -13.18
CA TRP A 244 -5.63 20.37 -12.62
C TRP A 244 -5.41 21.85 -13.01
N LYS A 245 -6.48 22.64 -12.94
CA LYS A 245 -6.60 24.03 -13.39
C LYS A 245 -5.58 24.96 -12.70
N ARG A 246 -4.83 25.72 -13.52
CA ARG A 246 -4.10 26.98 -13.20
C ARG A 246 -2.77 26.89 -12.44
N ILE A 247 -2.11 25.74 -12.38
CA ILE A 247 -0.81 25.63 -11.66
C ILE A 247 0.39 25.83 -12.60
N LEU A 248 0.37 25.20 -13.77
CA LEU A 248 1.35 25.50 -14.82
C LEU A 248 1.08 26.90 -15.39
N SER A 249 2.12 27.73 -15.48
CA SER A 249 2.02 29.04 -16.12
C SER A 249 1.50 28.90 -17.56
N GLU A 250 0.84 29.93 -18.08
CA GLU A 250 0.39 29.95 -19.48
C GLU A 250 1.54 29.67 -20.45
N ARG A 251 2.71 30.26 -20.18
CA ARG A 251 3.93 29.99 -20.95
C ARG A 251 4.31 28.51 -20.96
N VAL A 252 4.32 27.83 -19.80
CA VAL A 252 4.65 26.41 -19.72
C VAL A 252 3.61 25.56 -20.47
N ARG A 253 2.32 25.90 -20.35
CA ARG A 253 1.25 25.20 -21.08
C ARG A 253 1.36 25.39 -22.59
N THR A 254 1.65 26.60 -23.05
CA THR A 254 1.83 26.90 -24.47
C THR A 254 3.08 26.21 -25.01
N ASN A 255 4.21 26.28 -24.30
CA ASN A 255 5.43 25.57 -24.70
C ASN A 255 5.22 24.06 -24.79
N LEU A 256 4.53 23.48 -23.80
CA LEU A 256 4.19 22.06 -23.80
C LEU A 256 3.25 21.71 -24.95
N ALA A 257 2.21 22.50 -25.18
CA ALA A 257 1.29 22.29 -26.31
C ALA A 257 2.04 22.37 -27.65
N THR A 258 2.90 23.37 -27.84
CA THR A 258 3.73 23.49 -29.06
C THR A 258 4.64 22.28 -29.24
N ALA A 259 5.32 21.83 -28.18
CA ALA A 259 6.21 20.67 -28.27
C ALA A 259 5.47 19.37 -28.61
N LEU A 260 4.27 19.16 -28.05
CA LEU A 260 3.46 17.97 -28.29
C LEU A 260 2.82 17.92 -29.69
N HIS A 261 2.65 19.07 -30.36
CA HIS A 261 2.14 19.17 -31.73
C HIS A 261 3.25 19.40 -32.76
N ALA A 262 4.52 19.34 -32.34
CA ALA A 262 5.64 19.44 -33.26
C ALA A 262 5.66 18.24 -34.21
N GLU A 263 5.97 18.49 -35.49
CA GLU A 263 6.10 17.43 -36.49
C GLU A 263 7.23 16.47 -36.08
N GLY A 264 6.95 15.17 -36.09
CA GLY A 264 7.91 14.14 -35.65
C GLY A 264 8.07 13.98 -34.13
N TYR A 265 7.14 14.48 -33.31
CA TYR A 265 7.16 14.24 -31.87
C TYR A 265 7.01 12.74 -31.53
N GLU A 266 8.07 12.15 -30.97
CA GLU A 266 8.09 10.75 -30.52
C GLU A 266 8.10 10.57 -28.98
N GLY A 267 7.90 11.67 -28.24
CA GLY A 267 7.91 11.67 -26.77
C GLY A 267 6.61 11.16 -26.13
N PRO A 268 6.49 11.23 -24.79
CA PRO A 268 5.37 10.66 -24.04
C PRO A 268 4.01 11.30 -24.35
N ARG A 269 2.93 10.55 -24.11
CA ARG A 269 1.58 11.10 -24.08
C ARG A 269 1.36 11.92 -22.81
N VAL A 270 1.23 13.23 -22.97
CA VAL A 270 1.01 14.16 -21.84
C VAL A 270 -0.44 14.67 -21.85
N SER A 271 -1.12 14.51 -20.72
CA SER A 271 -2.49 15.01 -20.48
C SER A 271 -2.47 16.17 -19.48
N PHE A 272 -3.05 17.30 -19.88
CA PHE A 272 -3.17 18.52 -19.06
C PHE A 272 -4.42 19.34 -19.43
N SER A 273 -4.84 20.24 -18.55
CA SER A 273 -6.03 21.07 -18.76
C SER A 273 -5.67 22.43 -19.38
N MET A 274 -6.18 22.70 -20.58
CA MET A 274 -6.20 24.02 -21.19
C MET A 274 -7.37 24.83 -20.58
N GLY A 275 -7.08 25.97 -19.98
CA GLY A 275 -8.09 26.77 -19.28
C GLY A 275 -8.95 27.55 -20.26
N GLY A 276 -10.14 27.05 -20.58
CA GLY A 276 -11.20 27.80 -21.28
C GLY A 276 -12.48 27.84 -20.46
N ARG A 277 -13.11 29.02 -20.35
CA ARG A 277 -14.52 29.15 -19.92
C ARG A 277 -15.37 28.45 -21.00
N ASN A 278 -16.25 27.55 -20.59
CA ASN A 278 -17.11 26.66 -21.40
C ASN A 278 -16.48 25.34 -21.85
N GLY A 279 -17.10 24.24 -21.36
CA GLY A 279 -17.32 22.99 -22.09
C GLY A 279 -16.12 22.22 -22.62
N ALA A 280 -15.78 21.12 -21.94
CA ALA A 280 -15.21 19.89 -22.50
C ALA A 280 -14.28 20.02 -23.72
N ARG A 281 -12.96 20.08 -23.48
CA ARG A 281 -11.97 19.37 -24.31
C ARG A 281 -10.74 19.10 -23.45
N ALA A 282 -10.61 17.85 -23.01
CA ALA A 282 -9.33 17.35 -22.54
C ALA A 282 -8.37 17.41 -23.74
N GLY A 283 -7.22 18.06 -23.58
CA GLY A 283 -6.13 17.92 -24.54
C GLY A 283 -5.56 16.52 -24.39
N THR A 284 -6.19 15.54 -25.03
CA THR A 284 -5.57 14.25 -25.30
C THR A 284 -4.87 14.39 -26.64
N ALA A 285 -3.57 14.69 -26.65
CA ALA A 285 -2.77 14.53 -27.84
C ALA A 285 -2.39 13.05 -27.94
N SER A 286 -3.17 12.31 -28.72
CA SER A 286 -2.70 11.07 -29.33
C SER A 286 -2.07 11.45 -30.66
N GLY A 287 -0.74 11.41 -30.73
CA GLY A 287 -0.10 10.90 -31.95
C GLY A 287 -0.55 9.47 -32.19
#